data_AF-A0A6L6LD30-F1
#
_entry.id   AF-A0A6L6LD30-F1
#
_cell.length_a   1.000
_cell.length_b   1.000
_cell.length_c   1.000
_cell.angle_alpha   90.00
_cell.angle_beta   90.00
_cell.angle_gamma   90.00
#
_symmetry.space_group_name_H-M   'P 1'
#
loop_
_entity.id
_entity.type
_entity.pdbx_description
1 polymer ?
#
loop_
_entity_poly.entity_id
_entity_poly.type
_entity_poly.pdbx_seq_one_letter_code
_entity_poly.pdbx_strand_id
1 'polypeptide(L)'
;MRIDYSEQMVTWEWDGCVIKIELPDIIHAEYNKNENIVIVYSGENFVSKIIFYFSLEGKLLGQQNLLEGTVDWNHNGQHQIVFHHLHHLRFSPKYQRIFSIFRSSSDFGLPSELEIYNLEGEKIDQIESPAGFTMLYISEISKKKLRIVCEALKEDSFDKFGRSDFYFNLELETRKWVKDGIAY
;
A
#
# COMPACT_ATOMS: atom_id res chain seq x y z
N MET A 1 15.88 4.68 -11.80
CA MET A 1 15.39 5.89 -12.48
C MET A 1 15.40 7.04 -11.48
N ARG A 2 15.83 8.23 -11.89
CA ARG A 2 15.79 9.42 -11.03
C ARG A 2 14.43 10.10 -11.20
N ILE A 3 13.82 10.49 -10.09
CA ILE A 3 12.60 11.32 -10.05
C ILE A 3 13.02 12.66 -9.45
N ASP A 4 12.71 13.76 -10.13
CA ASP A 4 12.86 15.11 -9.59
C ASP A 4 11.45 15.69 -9.38
N TYR A 5 11.22 16.39 -8.28
CA TYR A 5 9.92 17.00 -8.00
C TYR A 5 10.06 18.33 -7.25
N SER A 6 9.10 19.22 -7.46
CA SER A 6 8.80 20.41 -6.68
C SER A 6 7.38 20.28 -6.10
N GLU A 7 6.90 21.29 -5.37
CA GLU A 7 5.53 21.30 -4.84
C GLU A 7 4.43 21.22 -5.91
N GLN A 8 4.73 21.52 -7.16
CA GLN A 8 3.72 21.64 -8.23
C GLN A 8 4.00 20.77 -9.46
N MET A 9 5.16 20.11 -9.51
CA MET A 9 5.56 19.34 -10.68
C MET A 9 6.45 18.17 -10.30
N VAL A 10 6.22 17.02 -10.92
CA VAL A 10 7.12 15.87 -10.90
C VAL A 10 7.63 15.61 -12.32
N THR A 11 8.90 15.23 -12.43
CA THR A 11 9.58 14.98 -13.71
C THR A 11 10.46 13.74 -13.62
N TRP A 12 10.47 12.95 -14.69
CA TRP A 12 11.41 11.85 -14.87
C TRP A 12 11.70 11.59 -16.34
N GLU A 13 12.75 10.85 -16.61
CA GLU A 13 13.11 10.42 -17.97
C GLU A 13 12.74 8.95 -18.17
N TRP A 14 12.05 8.67 -19.28
CA TRP A 14 11.70 7.32 -19.71
C TRP A 14 11.77 7.21 -21.22
N ASP A 15 12.48 6.19 -21.71
CA ASP A 15 12.64 5.90 -23.14
C ASP A 15 13.08 7.12 -23.98
N GLY A 16 14.03 7.90 -23.47
CA GLY A 16 14.53 9.11 -24.12
C GLY A 16 13.57 10.31 -24.11
N CYS A 17 12.39 10.17 -23.51
CA CYS A 17 11.41 11.24 -23.32
C CYS A 17 11.49 11.79 -21.88
N VAL A 18 11.31 13.10 -21.74
CA VAL A 18 11.11 13.75 -20.43
C VAL A 18 9.61 13.79 -20.16
N ILE A 19 9.18 13.08 -19.12
CA ILE A 19 7.80 13.10 -18.64
C ILE A 19 7.65 14.18 -17.58
N LYS A 20 6.62 15.01 -17.69
CA LYS A 20 6.31 16.08 -16.75
C LYS A 20 4.84 16.03 -16.38
N ILE A 21 4.55 16.00 -15.09
CA ILE A 21 3.19 15.96 -14.57
C ILE A 21 3.03 17.08 -13.55
N GLU A 22 2.02 17.92 -13.75
CA GLU A 22 1.62 18.97 -12.81
C GLU A 22 0.58 18.43 -11.85
N LEU A 23 0.86 18.54 -10.55
CA LEU A 23 -0.05 18.16 -9.48
C LEU A 23 0.08 19.18 -8.34
N PRO A 24 -1.01 19.50 -7.63
CA PRO A 24 -0.92 20.38 -6.48
C PRO A 24 -0.25 19.68 -5.30
N ASP A 25 0.42 20.49 -4.47
CA ASP A 25 0.89 20.15 -3.13
C ASP A 25 1.70 18.84 -3.03
N ILE A 26 2.61 18.61 -4.00
CA ILE A 26 3.49 17.43 -3.99
C ILE A 26 4.46 17.56 -2.81
N ILE A 27 4.44 16.58 -1.90
CA ILE A 27 5.37 16.50 -0.77
C ILE A 27 6.44 15.44 -0.97
N HIS A 28 6.17 14.42 -1.79
CA HIS A 28 7.12 13.37 -2.11
C HIS A 28 6.80 12.70 -3.45
N ALA A 29 7.83 12.20 -4.14
CA ALA A 29 7.66 11.30 -5.27
C ALA A 29 8.79 10.27 -5.30
N GLU A 30 8.46 9.04 -5.69
CA GLU A 30 9.41 7.94 -5.76
C GLU A 30 9.17 7.02 -6.97
N TYR A 31 10.24 6.32 -7.37
CA TYR A 31 10.15 5.23 -8.33
C TYR A 31 10.12 3.89 -7.60
N ASN A 32 8.99 3.19 -7.71
CA ASN A 32 8.88 1.83 -7.21
C ASN A 32 9.43 0.85 -8.26
N LYS A 33 10.69 0.46 -8.08
CA LYS A 33 11.40 -0.49 -8.95
C LYS A 33 10.75 -1.88 -9.04
N ASN A 34 10.04 -2.30 -7.99
CA ASN A 34 9.42 -3.63 -7.96
C ASN A 34 8.18 -3.66 -8.83
N GLU A 35 7.47 -2.53 -8.93
CA GLU A 35 6.21 -2.41 -9.67
C GLU A 35 6.35 -1.68 -11.00
N ASN A 36 7.50 -1.03 -11.25
CA ASN A 36 7.76 -0.20 -12.42
C ASN A 36 6.74 0.93 -12.57
N ILE A 37 6.50 1.65 -11.47
CA ILE A 37 5.58 2.80 -11.42
C ILE A 37 6.24 3.97 -10.69
N VAL A 38 5.75 5.17 -10.97
CA VAL A 38 6.05 6.38 -10.19
C VAL A 38 4.90 6.61 -9.23
N ILE A 39 5.21 6.80 -7.96
CA ILE A 39 4.23 7.10 -6.91
C ILE A 39 4.47 8.53 -6.46
N VAL A 40 3.42 9.34 -6.49
CA VAL A 40 3.46 10.76 -6.10
C VAL A 40 2.52 10.98 -4.94
N TYR A 41 3.04 11.56 -3.87
CA TYR A 41 2.31 11.86 -2.66
C TYR A 41 2.04 13.35 -2.60
N SER A 42 0.76 13.73 -2.59
CA SER A 42 0.31 15.11 -2.46
C SER A 42 -0.41 15.32 -1.13
N GLY A 43 -0.20 16.48 -0.52
CA GLY A 43 -0.83 16.85 0.74
C GLY A 43 -0.20 18.08 1.38
N GLU A 44 -0.56 18.36 2.62
CA GLU A 44 -0.16 19.58 3.32
C GLU A 44 0.58 19.24 4.61
N ASN A 45 1.50 20.11 5.04
CA ASN A 45 2.26 19.94 6.30
C ASN A 45 2.96 18.57 6.41
N PHE A 46 3.48 18.05 5.30
CA PHE A 46 4.11 16.72 5.19
C PHE A 46 3.16 15.54 5.48
N VAL A 47 1.85 15.78 5.52
CA VAL A 47 0.83 14.74 5.64
C VAL A 47 0.24 14.46 4.27
N SER A 48 0.45 13.25 3.77
CA SER A 48 -0.15 12.80 2.51
C SER A 48 -1.67 12.79 2.62
N LYS A 49 -2.36 13.35 1.62
CA LYS A 49 -3.82 13.30 1.46
C LYS A 49 -4.20 12.45 0.26
N ILE A 50 -3.48 12.62 -0.85
CA ILE A 50 -3.73 11.90 -2.10
C ILE A 50 -2.44 11.22 -2.56
N ILE A 51 -2.54 9.97 -2.99
CA ILE A 51 -1.44 9.24 -3.61
C ILE A 51 -1.80 8.94 -5.06
N PHE A 52 -0.96 9.36 -6.00
CA PHE A 52 -1.12 9.11 -7.42
C PHE A 52 -0.15 8.03 -7.90
N TYR A 53 -0.63 7.16 -8.78
CA TYR A 53 0.13 6.06 -9.34
C TYR A 53 0.26 6.24 -10.85
N PHE A 54 1.47 6.44 -11.34
CA PHE A 54 1.74 6.64 -12.76
C PHE A 54 2.55 5.48 -13.34
N SER A 55 2.24 5.13 -14.58
CA SER A 55 3.15 4.37 -15.44
C SER A 55 4.42 5.17 -15.73
N LEU A 56 5.46 4.51 -16.25
CA LEU A 56 6.70 5.17 -16.62
C LEU A 56 6.54 6.10 -17.81
N GLU A 57 5.49 5.92 -18.61
CA GLU A 57 5.10 6.80 -19.72
C GLU A 57 4.28 8.02 -19.26
N GLY A 58 3.97 8.15 -17.96
CA GLY A 58 3.21 9.29 -17.41
C GLY A 58 1.70 9.12 -17.42
N LYS A 59 1.18 7.97 -17.84
CA LYS A 59 -0.26 7.67 -17.74
C LYS A 59 -0.65 7.41 -16.28
N LEU A 60 -1.69 8.11 -15.81
CA LEU A 60 -2.33 7.87 -14.51
C LEU A 60 -2.99 6.48 -14.51
N LEU A 61 -2.55 5.62 -13.59
CA LEU A 61 -3.07 4.27 -13.39
C LEU A 61 -4.19 4.25 -12.36
N GLY A 62 -4.06 5.08 -11.33
CA GLY A 62 -5.06 5.25 -10.28
C GLY A 62 -4.59 6.27 -9.24
N GLN A 63 -5.50 6.59 -8.32
CA GLN A 63 -5.27 7.49 -7.21
C GLN A 63 -5.94 6.96 -5.95
N GLN A 64 -5.43 7.38 -4.79
CA GLN A 64 -5.99 7.06 -3.49
C GLN A 64 -6.23 8.33 -2.71
N ASN A 65 -7.43 8.50 -2.16
CA ASN A 65 -7.71 9.54 -1.17
C ASN A 65 -7.64 8.91 0.22
N LEU A 66 -6.62 9.30 1.00
CA LEU A 66 -6.38 8.74 2.32
C LEU A 66 -7.39 9.22 3.36
N LEU A 67 -7.96 10.41 3.19
CA LEU A 67 -8.96 10.96 4.10
C LEU A 67 -10.33 10.30 3.90
N GLU A 68 -10.71 10.11 2.64
CA GLU A 68 -12.00 9.50 2.29
C GLU A 68 -11.94 7.96 2.26
N GLY A 69 -10.73 7.39 2.30
CA GLY A 69 -10.50 5.96 2.22
C GLY A 69 -10.90 5.40 0.86
N THR A 70 -10.63 6.11 -0.23
CA THR A 70 -11.05 5.70 -1.58
C THR A 70 -9.86 5.34 -2.47
N VAL A 71 -10.10 4.44 -3.43
CA VAL A 71 -9.24 4.24 -4.60
C VAL A 71 -10.07 4.43 -5.85
N ASP A 72 -9.55 5.24 -6.77
CA ASP A 72 -10.04 5.36 -8.14
C ASP A 72 -8.98 4.81 -9.10
N TRP A 73 -9.38 4.03 -10.11
CA TRP A 73 -8.43 3.53 -11.10
C TRP A 73 -9.07 3.25 -12.45
N ASN A 74 -8.20 3.11 -13.46
CA ASN A 74 -8.61 2.90 -14.84
C ASN A 74 -8.11 1.55 -15.38
N HIS A 75 -8.87 0.48 -15.15
CA HIS A 75 -8.62 -0.86 -15.69
C HIS A 75 -9.87 -1.33 -16.41
N ASN A 76 -9.87 -1.49 -17.74
CA ASN A 76 -11.07 -1.84 -18.53
C ASN A 76 -12.29 -0.90 -18.38
N GLY A 77 -12.10 0.25 -17.74
CA GLY A 77 -13.16 1.18 -17.39
C GLY A 77 -12.70 2.05 -16.22
N GLN A 78 -13.58 2.94 -15.77
CA GLN A 78 -13.38 3.71 -14.54
C GLN A 78 -13.97 2.91 -13.37
N HIS A 79 -13.17 2.69 -12.33
CA HIS A 79 -13.58 2.00 -11.13
C HIS A 79 -13.30 2.87 -9.90
N GLN A 80 -14.13 2.71 -8.87
CA GLN A 80 -13.97 3.33 -7.58
C GLN A 80 -14.41 2.37 -6.48
N ILE A 81 -13.66 2.32 -5.39
CA ILE A 81 -14.06 1.66 -4.14
C ILE A 81 -13.85 2.63 -2.98
N VAL A 82 -14.82 2.63 -2.06
CA VAL A 82 -14.73 3.29 -0.75
C VAL A 82 -14.52 2.22 0.31
N PHE A 83 -13.48 2.37 1.12
CA PHE A 83 -13.14 1.44 2.20
C PHE A 83 -13.60 2.02 3.55
N HIS A 84 -14.51 1.33 4.21
CA HIS A 84 -14.89 1.65 5.58
C HIS A 84 -13.91 1.02 6.56
N HIS A 85 -13.48 1.77 7.57
CA HIS A 85 -12.48 1.35 8.56
C HIS A 85 -11.13 0.90 7.97
N LEU A 86 -10.70 1.62 6.94
CA LEU A 86 -9.40 1.44 6.33
C LEU A 86 -8.27 1.79 7.30
N HIS A 87 -7.35 0.85 7.54
CA HIS A 87 -6.12 1.13 8.27
C HIS A 87 -4.96 1.41 7.32
N HIS A 88 -4.82 0.60 6.26
CA HIS A 88 -3.76 0.76 5.27
C HIS A 88 -4.16 0.20 3.92
N LEU A 89 -3.76 0.85 2.83
CA LEU A 89 -4.17 0.53 1.47
C LEU A 89 -2.96 0.45 0.53
N ARG A 90 -2.93 -0.57 -0.33
CA ARG A 90 -1.97 -0.65 -1.42
C ARG A 90 -2.67 -0.98 -2.72
N PHE A 91 -2.47 -0.14 -3.71
CA PHE A 91 -2.86 -0.39 -5.09
C PHE A 91 -1.67 -0.96 -5.85
N SER A 92 -1.81 -2.15 -6.42
CA SER A 92 -0.76 -2.82 -7.21
C SER A 92 -1.25 -3.13 -8.62
N PRO A 93 -1.08 -2.19 -9.57
CA PRO A 93 -1.43 -2.42 -10.98
C PRO A 93 -0.68 -3.62 -11.58
N LYS A 94 0.61 -3.77 -11.26
CA LYS A 94 1.47 -4.83 -11.81
C LYS A 94 0.94 -6.22 -11.48
N TYR A 95 0.48 -6.44 -10.26
CA TYR A 95 -0.06 -7.73 -9.84
C TYR A 95 -1.59 -7.79 -9.96
N GLN A 96 -2.22 -6.74 -10.48
CA GLN A 96 -3.66 -6.60 -10.65
C GLN A 96 -4.44 -6.84 -9.36
N ARG A 97 -4.00 -6.20 -8.27
CA ARG A 97 -4.61 -6.34 -6.95
C ARG A 97 -4.71 -5.01 -6.22
N ILE A 98 -5.73 -4.88 -5.41
CA ILE A 98 -5.81 -3.89 -4.33
C ILE A 98 -5.81 -4.66 -3.01
N PHE A 99 -4.99 -4.20 -2.07
CA PHE A 99 -4.85 -4.78 -0.74
C PHE A 99 -5.27 -3.76 0.30
N SER A 100 -6.25 -4.11 1.13
CA SER A 100 -6.75 -3.27 2.21
C SER A 100 -6.53 -3.99 3.54
N ILE A 101 -5.77 -3.39 4.45
CA ILE A 101 -5.77 -3.79 5.85
C ILE A 101 -6.94 -3.07 6.51
N PHE A 102 -7.91 -3.86 6.95
CA PHE A 102 -9.14 -3.44 7.58
C PHE A 102 -9.08 -3.74 9.08
N ARG A 103 -9.74 -2.89 9.88
CA ARG A 103 -9.98 -3.15 11.30
C ARG A 103 -11.44 -2.92 11.63
N SER A 104 -12.09 -3.93 12.18
CA SER A 104 -13.49 -3.84 12.59
C SER A 104 -13.74 -2.87 13.75
N SER A 105 -12.69 -2.44 14.44
CA SER A 105 -12.77 -1.46 15.52
C SER A 105 -11.53 -0.55 15.54
N SER A 106 -11.64 0.56 16.28
CA SER A 106 -10.50 1.41 16.60
C SER A 106 -9.59 0.84 17.69
N ASP A 107 -9.90 -0.33 18.26
CA ASP A 107 -9.07 -0.98 19.27
C ASP A 107 -7.87 -1.70 18.60
N PHE A 108 -6.67 -1.21 18.88
CA PHE A 108 -5.41 -1.78 18.38
C PHE A 108 -5.06 -3.11 19.05
N GLY A 109 -5.74 -3.48 20.14
CA GLY A 109 -5.63 -4.76 20.82
C GLY A 109 -6.34 -5.93 20.11
N LEU A 110 -7.01 -5.68 18.98
CA LEU A 110 -7.72 -6.69 18.21
C LEU A 110 -7.01 -7.04 16.89
N PRO A 111 -7.12 -8.31 16.44
CA PRO A 111 -6.62 -8.74 15.13
C PRO A 111 -7.20 -7.90 14.00
N SER A 112 -6.36 -7.48 13.06
CA SER A 112 -6.80 -6.90 11.79
C SER A 112 -6.97 -7.96 10.72
N GLU A 113 -7.58 -7.57 9.61
CA GLU A 113 -7.83 -8.43 8.47
C GLU A 113 -7.30 -7.78 7.18
N LEU A 114 -6.93 -8.61 6.21
CA LEU A 114 -6.47 -8.20 4.89
C LEU A 114 -7.54 -8.59 3.88
N GLU A 115 -8.17 -7.60 3.26
CA GLU A 115 -9.05 -7.81 2.11
C GLU A 115 -8.26 -7.63 0.82
N ILE A 116 -8.50 -8.53 -0.14
CA ILE A 116 -7.84 -8.55 -1.45
C ILE A 116 -8.89 -8.40 -2.53
N TYR A 117 -8.70 -7.44 -3.42
CA TYR A 117 -9.59 -7.17 -4.54
C TYR A 117 -8.87 -7.36 -5.87
N ASN A 118 -9.61 -7.75 -6.90
CA ASN A 118 -9.15 -7.66 -8.28
C ASN A 118 -9.34 -6.22 -8.82
N LEU A 119 -8.89 -5.96 -10.06
CA LEU A 119 -9.04 -4.65 -10.69
C LEU A 119 -10.42 -4.39 -11.30
N GLU A 120 -11.33 -5.36 -11.25
CA GLU A 120 -12.75 -5.14 -11.56
C GLU A 120 -13.52 -4.60 -10.34
N GLY A 121 -12.86 -4.59 -9.18
CA GLY A 121 -13.40 -4.09 -7.91
C GLY A 121 -14.07 -5.16 -7.04
N GLU A 122 -13.91 -6.42 -7.39
CA GLU A 122 -14.49 -7.54 -6.64
C GLU A 122 -13.53 -8.01 -5.55
N LYS A 123 -14.04 -8.22 -4.33
CA LYS A 123 -13.29 -8.87 -3.26
C LYS A 123 -13.11 -10.35 -3.59
N ILE A 124 -11.86 -10.79 -3.68
CA ILE A 124 -11.49 -12.16 -4.04
C ILE A 124 -10.94 -12.96 -2.86
N ASP A 125 -10.47 -12.29 -1.80
CA ASP A 125 -10.02 -12.96 -0.58
C ASP A 125 -10.10 -12.06 0.66
N GLN A 126 -10.07 -12.68 1.83
CA GLN A 126 -10.05 -12.07 3.15
C GLN A 126 -9.26 -12.96 4.12
N ILE A 127 -8.22 -12.39 4.74
CA ILE A 127 -7.23 -13.14 5.53
C ILE A 127 -7.00 -12.44 6.87
N GLU A 128 -7.21 -13.15 7.97
CA GLU A 128 -6.90 -12.65 9.31
C GLU A 128 -5.40 -12.52 9.55
N SER A 129 -5.04 -11.61 10.45
CA SER A 129 -3.67 -11.45 10.95
C SER A 129 -3.12 -12.72 11.62
N PRO A 130 -1.79 -12.89 11.66
CA PRO A 130 -1.20 -14.04 12.32
C PRO A 130 -1.58 -14.06 13.81
N ALA A 131 -1.82 -15.26 14.35
CA ALA A 131 -2.29 -15.43 15.73
C ALA A 131 -1.40 -14.70 16.74
N GLY A 132 -2.01 -13.82 17.56
CA GLY A 132 -1.31 -13.00 18.55
C GLY A 132 -0.76 -11.67 18.02
N PHE A 133 -1.03 -11.33 16.76
CA PHE A 133 -0.55 -10.10 16.12
C PHE A 133 -1.69 -9.37 15.41
N THR A 134 -1.44 -8.11 15.05
CA THR A 134 -2.28 -7.29 14.18
C THR A 134 -1.42 -6.67 13.08
N MET A 135 -1.92 -6.61 11.85
CA MET A 135 -1.21 -5.99 10.73
C MET A 135 -1.24 -4.46 10.86
N LEU A 136 -0.10 -3.83 10.59
CA LEU A 136 0.06 -2.37 10.52
C LEU A 136 0.06 -1.90 9.05
N TYR A 137 1.05 -2.33 8.27
CA TYR A 137 1.21 -1.92 6.88
C TYR A 137 1.90 -2.97 6.02
N ILE A 138 1.67 -2.89 4.71
CA ILE A 138 2.28 -3.77 3.71
C ILE A 138 3.57 -3.11 3.23
N SER A 139 4.72 -3.73 3.49
CA SER A 139 6.03 -3.19 3.13
C SER A 139 6.46 -3.59 1.72
N GLU A 140 6.15 -4.82 1.29
CA GLU A 140 6.54 -5.33 -0.03
C GLU A 140 5.43 -6.19 -0.65
N ILE A 141 5.29 -6.07 -1.97
CA ILE A 141 4.32 -6.82 -2.77
C ILE A 141 5.06 -7.62 -3.84
N SER A 142 4.75 -8.91 -3.93
CA SER A 142 5.19 -9.78 -5.00
C SER A 142 4.02 -10.57 -5.57
N LYS A 143 4.23 -11.28 -6.68
CA LYS A 143 3.19 -12.09 -7.33
C LYS A 143 2.55 -13.13 -6.40
N LYS A 144 3.32 -13.71 -5.47
CA LYS A 144 2.88 -14.82 -4.62
C LYS A 144 2.87 -14.50 -3.13
N LYS A 145 3.55 -13.44 -2.72
CA LYS A 145 3.77 -13.11 -1.31
C LYS A 145 3.57 -11.64 -1.02
N LEU A 146 3.11 -11.36 0.19
CA LEU A 146 3.18 -10.03 0.79
C LEU A 146 4.14 -10.07 1.96
N ARG A 147 4.94 -9.01 2.11
CA ARG A 147 5.66 -8.72 3.34
C ARG A 147 4.88 -7.66 4.10
N ILE A 148 4.50 -7.97 5.32
CA ILE A 148 3.60 -7.16 6.14
C ILE A 148 4.26 -6.97 7.50
N VAL A 149 4.24 -5.74 8.00
CA VAL A 149 4.63 -5.45 9.38
C VAL A 149 3.42 -5.70 10.27
N CYS A 150 3.62 -6.53 11.28
CA CYS A 150 2.62 -6.84 12.29
C CYS A 150 3.14 -6.51 13.69
N GLU A 151 2.27 -5.97 14.53
CA GLU A 151 2.52 -5.67 15.93
C GLU A 151 1.95 -6.80 16.81
N ALA A 152 2.69 -7.19 17.83
CA ALA A 152 2.26 -8.16 18.83
C ALA A 152 1.15 -7.59 19.72
N LEU A 153 0.05 -8.33 19.88
CA LEU A 153 -1.09 -7.93 20.72
C LEU A 153 -0.87 -8.15 22.22
N LYS A 154 0.13 -8.94 22.59
CA LYS A 154 0.44 -9.31 23.99
C LYS A 154 1.95 -9.41 24.20
N GLU A 155 2.39 -9.11 25.43
CA GLU A 155 3.80 -9.15 25.84
C GLU A 155 4.46 -10.52 25.63
N ASP A 156 3.70 -11.61 25.76
CA ASP A 156 4.22 -12.97 25.49
C ASP A 156 4.73 -13.18 24.06
N SER A 157 4.31 -12.31 23.12
CA SER A 157 4.74 -12.33 21.72
C SER A 157 5.87 -11.34 21.42
N PHE A 158 6.31 -10.59 22.42
CA PHE A 158 7.46 -9.69 22.31
C PHE A 158 8.74 -10.51 22.23
N ASP A 159 9.78 -9.91 21.65
CA ASP A 159 11.09 -10.52 21.75
C ASP A 159 11.75 -10.29 23.12
N LYS A 160 12.91 -10.91 23.35
CA LYS A 160 13.63 -10.80 24.63
C LYS A 160 14.08 -9.37 25.02
N PHE A 161 13.96 -8.41 24.11
CA PHE A 161 14.28 -7.00 24.32
C PHE A 161 13.03 -6.12 24.41
N GLY A 162 11.83 -6.73 24.45
CA GLY A 162 10.55 -6.03 24.55
C GLY A 162 10.05 -5.45 23.22
N ARG A 163 10.58 -5.88 22.08
CA ARG A 163 10.14 -5.39 20.75
C ARG A 163 8.89 -6.14 20.29
N SER A 164 7.91 -5.40 19.79
CA SER A 164 6.58 -5.88 19.39
C SER A 164 6.39 -6.02 17.88
N ASP A 165 7.21 -5.35 17.08
CA ASP A 165 6.98 -5.21 15.64
C ASP A 165 7.84 -6.17 14.83
N PHE A 166 7.20 -6.91 13.94
CA PHE A 166 7.84 -7.97 13.19
C PHE A 166 7.38 -7.98 11.73
N TYR A 167 8.32 -8.30 10.83
CA TYR A 167 7.97 -8.67 9.47
C TYR A 167 7.37 -10.08 9.45
N PHE A 168 6.29 -10.22 8.70
CA PHE A 168 5.71 -11.50 8.31
C PHE A 168 5.60 -11.58 6.79
N ASN A 169 5.93 -12.76 6.26
CA ASN A 169 5.64 -13.12 4.88
C ASN A 169 4.33 -13.91 4.83
N LEU A 170 3.36 -13.43 4.04
CA LEU A 170 2.12 -14.12 3.74
C LEU A 170 2.23 -14.76 2.35
N GLU A 171 2.16 -16.09 2.26
CA GLU A 171 1.95 -16.80 0.99
C GLU A 171 0.47 -16.67 0.58
N LEU A 172 0.17 -16.00 -0.53
CA LEU A 172 -1.19 -15.69 -0.95
C LEU A 172 -2.00 -16.94 -1.34
N GLU A 173 -1.36 -17.94 -1.93
CA GLU A 173 -2.03 -19.17 -2.39
C GLU A 173 -2.41 -20.09 -1.23
N THR A 174 -1.50 -20.28 -0.27
CA THR A 174 -1.71 -21.19 0.86
C THR A 174 -2.20 -20.49 2.12
N ARG A 175 -2.28 -19.15 2.11
CA ARG A 175 -2.61 -18.29 3.25
C ARG A 175 -1.72 -18.53 4.47
N LYS A 176 -0.47 -18.93 4.22
CA LYS A 176 0.46 -19.30 5.29
C LYS A 176 1.30 -18.09 5.68
N TRP A 177 1.30 -17.79 6.97
CA TRP A 177 2.15 -16.80 7.59
C TRP A 177 3.51 -17.39 7.99
N VAL A 178 4.59 -16.65 7.73
CA VAL A 178 5.95 -16.97 8.18
C VAL A 178 6.57 -15.70 8.78
N LYS A 179 6.89 -15.74 10.08
CA LYS A 179 7.59 -14.65 10.76
C LYS A 179 9.02 -14.54 10.22
N ASP A 180 9.42 -13.34 9.82
CA ASP A 180 10.63 -13.07 9.02
C ASP A 180 11.66 -12.15 9.71
N GLY A 181 11.36 -11.72 10.93
CA GLY A 181 12.28 -10.93 11.76
C GLY A 181 11.61 -9.68 12.33
N ILE A 182 12.43 -8.77 12.83
CA ILE A 182 12.00 -7.55 13.51
C ILE A 182 11.82 -6.44 12.49
N ALA A 183 10.77 -5.65 12.65
CA ALA A 183 10.55 -4.44 11.88
C ALA A 183 11.04 -3.22 12.69
N TYR A 184 11.65 -2.26 11.99
CA TYR A 184 12.19 -1.01 12.54
C TYR A 184 11.57 0.18 11.82
#